data_AF-A0A9P1IRF6-F1
#
_entry.id   AF-A0A9P1IRF6-F1
#
_cell.length_a   1.000
_cell.length_b   1.000
_cell.length_c   1.000
_cell.angle_alpha   90.00
_cell.angle_beta   90.00
_cell.angle_gamma   90.00
#
_symmetry.space_group_name_H-M   'P 1'
#
loop_
_entity.id
_entity.type
_entity.pdbx_description
1 polymer ?
#
loop_
_entity_poly.entity_id
_entity_poly.type
_entity_poly.pdbx_seq_one_letter_code
_entity_poly.pdbx_strand_id
1 'polypeptide(L)'
;MLLLREFMSWTDFTIFELWVYFSTLLITTILLVLKLYKIFQISCLAVFMPLFCGFILNLYFLFIVFVRCWLEYKAFKGPFSKFIVNGMRLCLLLSFTSMIYRKVEGSIETNMPEFNTDYVFVFLPVWVTMCTLSVQVCRSTSH
;
A
#
# COMPACT_ATOMS: atom_id res chain seq x y z
N MET A 1 -23.77 -8.55 8.30
CA MET A 1 -22.70 -9.26 7.57
C MET A 1 -22.27 -8.32 6.45
N LEU A 2 -21.23 -7.52 6.67
CA LEU A 2 -20.77 -6.57 5.65
C LEU A 2 -20.33 -7.39 4.43
N LEU A 3 -21.04 -7.28 3.32
CA LEU A 3 -20.72 -8.08 2.14
C LEU A 3 -19.42 -7.51 1.55
N LEU A 4 -18.46 -8.37 1.17
CA LEU A 4 -17.21 -7.95 0.50
C LEU A 4 -17.49 -6.99 -0.67
N ARG A 5 -18.65 -7.15 -1.30
CA ARG A 5 -19.18 -6.28 -2.35
C ARG A 5 -19.44 -4.83 -1.90
N GLU A 6 -19.98 -4.61 -0.71
CA GLU A 6 -20.17 -3.25 -0.16
C GLU A 6 -18.84 -2.60 0.16
N PHE A 7 -17.91 -3.35 0.76
CA PHE A 7 -16.56 -2.83 1.05
C PHE A 7 -15.82 -2.41 -0.23
N MET A 8 -15.89 -3.23 -1.29
CA MET A 8 -15.30 -2.89 -2.58
C MET A 8 -15.98 -1.69 -3.25
N SER A 9 -17.30 -1.56 -3.11
CA SER A 9 -18.04 -0.40 -3.62
C SER A 9 -17.62 0.91 -2.94
N TRP A 10 -17.29 0.87 -1.65
CA TRP A 10 -16.92 2.07 -0.89
C TRP A 10 -15.47 2.49 -1.05
N THR A 11 -14.58 1.52 -1.29
CA THR A 11 -13.12 1.76 -1.33
C THR A 11 -12.54 1.81 -2.75
N ASP A 12 -13.37 1.52 -3.77
CA ASP A 12 -12.98 1.40 -5.18
C ASP A 12 -11.78 0.43 -5.38
N PHE A 13 -11.60 -0.53 -4.46
CA PHE A 13 -10.56 -1.55 -4.56
C PHE A 13 -11.04 -2.73 -5.40
N THR A 14 -10.15 -3.23 -6.24
CA THR A 14 -10.38 -4.49 -6.94
C THR A 14 -10.06 -5.68 -6.03
N ILE A 15 -10.75 -6.81 -6.24
CA ILE A 15 -10.46 -8.09 -5.54
C ILE A 15 -8.98 -8.46 -5.73
N PHE A 16 -8.45 -8.20 -6.92
CA PHE A 16 -7.06 -8.49 -7.26
C PHE A 16 -6.08 -7.65 -6.42
N GLU A 17 -6.28 -6.34 -6.33
CA GLU A 17 -5.42 -5.47 -5.50
C GLU A 17 -5.41 -5.90 -4.04
N LEU A 18 -6.60 -6.21 -3.51
CA LEU A 18 -6.75 -6.69 -2.13
C LEU A 18 -5.98 -8.00 -1.92
N TRP A 19 -6.13 -8.94 -2.84
CA TRP A 19 -5.48 -10.25 -2.77
C TRP A 19 -3.95 -10.14 -2.86
N VAL A 20 -3.44 -9.25 -3.72
CA VAL A 20 -2.00 -8.96 -3.80
C VAL A 20 -1.48 -8.38 -2.49
N TYR A 21 -2.19 -7.41 -1.89
CA TYR A 21 -1.79 -6.83 -0.60
C TYR A 21 -1.78 -7.87 0.53
N PHE A 22 -2.82 -8.71 0.63
CA PHE A 22 -2.85 -9.76 1.65
C PHE A 22 -1.72 -10.77 1.47
N SER A 23 -1.47 -11.19 0.23
CA SER A 23 -0.43 -12.17 -0.08
C SER A 23 0.96 -11.64 0.25
N THR A 24 1.28 -10.42 -0.13
CA THR A 24 2.61 -9.84 0.13
C THR A 24 2.82 -9.50 1.60
N LEU A 25 1.77 -9.02 2.30
CA LEU A 25 1.84 -8.78 3.74
C LEU A 25 2.12 -10.09 4.49
N LEU A 26 1.40 -11.18 4.16
CA LEU A 26 1.60 -12.48 4.80
C LEU A 26 3.03 -12.98 4.59
N ILE A 27 3.57 -12.92 3.37
CA ILE A 27 4.94 -13.35 3.07
C ILE A 27 5.95 -12.49 3.85
N THR A 28 5.79 -11.17 3.86
CA THR A 28 6.69 -10.28 4.62
C THR A 28 6.60 -10.50 6.12
N THR A 29 5.41 -10.76 6.68
CA THR A 29 5.26 -11.08 8.11
C THR A 29 5.99 -12.37 8.48
N ILE A 30 5.85 -13.42 7.67
CA ILE A 30 6.59 -14.67 7.89
C ILE A 30 8.10 -14.40 7.87
N LEU A 31 8.60 -13.73 6.83
CA LEU A 31 10.03 -13.39 6.71
C LEU A 31 10.54 -12.53 7.88
N LEU A 32 9.73 -11.59 8.36
CA LEU A 32 10.08 -10.73 9.49
C LEU A 32 10.21 -11.53 10.78
N VAL A 33 9.28 -12.46 11.05
CA VAL A 33 9.35 -13.35 12.21
C VAL A 33 10.60 -14.24 12.13
N LEU A 34 10.88 -14.83 10.97
CA LEU A 34 12.07 -15.67 10.77
C LEU A 34 13.37 -14.89 11.05
N LYS A 35 13.43 -13.62 10.63
CA LYS A 35 14.56 -12.73 10.90
C LYS A 35 14.68 -12.37 12.40
N LEU A 36 13.57 -12.06 13.07
CA LEU A 36 13.55 -11.70 14.49
C LEU A 36 14.07 -12.83 15.39
N TYR A 37 13.69 -14.07 15.09
CA TYR A 37 14.18 -15.25 15.82
C TYR A 37 15.60 -15.67 15.41
N LYS A 38 16.29 -14.89 14.55
CA LYS A 38 17.65 -15.16 14.03
C LYS A 38 17.83 -16.54 13.41
N ILE A 39 16.74 -17.15 12.92
CA ILE A 39 16.75 -18.47 12.28
C ILE A 39 17.46 -18.37 10.91
N PHE A 40 17.29 -17.22 10.23
CA PHE A 40 17.92 -16.91 8.95
C PHE A 40 18.62 -15.54 8.99
N GLN A 41 19.88 -15.48 8.54
CA GLN A 41 20.61 -14.23 8.34
C GLN A 41 20.24 -13.61 6.98
N ILE A 42 19.03 -13.05 6.90
CA ILE A 42 18.53 -12.38 5.70
C ILE A 42 18.58 -10.85 5.91
N SER A 43 19.06 -10.12 4.91
CA SER A 43 19.10 -8.65 4.91
C SER A 43 17.71 -8.03 5.07
N CYS A 44 17.62 -6.87 5.72
CA CYS A 44 16.34 -6.20 5.97
C CYS A 44 15.57 -5.94 4.67
N LEU A 45 16.29 -5.53 3.62
CA LEU A 45 15.74 -5.29 2.30
C LEU A 45 15.04 -6.53 1.70
N ALA A 46 15.59 -7.72 1.89
CA ALA A 46 15.02 -8.96 1.37
C ALA A 46 13.73 -9.37 2.10
N VAL A 47 13.53 -8.96 3.36
CA VAL A 47 12.27 -9.18 4.10
C VAL A 47 11.14 -8.30 3.53
N PHE A 48 11.46 -7.06 3.14
CA PHE A 48 10.48 -6.10 2.62
C PHE A 48 10.28 -6.18 1.09
N MET A 49 11.16 -6.87 0.36
CA MET A 49 11.07 -7.08 -1.09
C MET A 49 9.69 -7.56 -1.58
N PRO A 50 9.05 -8.56 -0.94
CA PRO A 50 7.71 -9.00 -1.35
C PRO A 50 6.67 -7.88 -1.29
N LEU A 51 6.74 -7.00 -0.28
CA LEU A 51 5.85 -5.85 -0.14
C LEU A 51 6.04 -4.85 -1.29
N PHE A 52 7.30 -4.53 -1.62
CA PHE A 52 7.64 -3.65 -2.76
C PHE A 52 7.16 -4.23 -4.10
N CYS A 53 7.37 -5.53 -4.31
CA CYS A 53 6.89 -6.22 -5.51
C CYS A 53 5.36 -6.13 -5.63
N GLY A 54 4.62 -6.30 -4.52
CA GLY A 54 3.17 -6.13 -4.48
C GLY A 54 2.70 -4.74 -4.90
N PHE A 55 3.39 -3.68 -4.44
CA PHE A 55 3.06 -2.32 -4.86
C PHE A 55 3.30 -2.10 -6.36
N ILE A 56 4.41 -2.61 -6.90
CA ILE A 56 4.73 -2.48 -8.33
C ILE A 56 3.68 -3.21 -9.18
N LEU A 57 3.29 -4.42 -8.79
CA LEU A 57 2.25 -5.20 -9.48
C LEU A 57 0.91 -4.47 -9.47
N ASN A 58 0.51 -3.89 -8.33
CA ASN A 58 -0.72 -3.12 -8.22
C ASN A 58 -0.66 -1.83 -9.06
N LEU A 59 0.47 -1.13 -9.08
CA LEU A 59 0.67 0.07 -9.91
C LEU A 59 0.61 -0.28 -11.40
N TYR A 60 1.22 -1.39 -11.81
CA TYR A 60 1.20 -1.89 -13.18
C TYR A 60 -0.23 -2.24 -13.63
N PHE A 61 -0.99 -2.93 -12.78
CA PHE A 61 -2.39 -3.25 -13.06
C PHE A 61 -3.25 -1.99 -13.19
N LEU A 62 -3.08 -1.04 -12.26
CA LEU A 62 -3.75 0.26 -12.30
C LEU A 62 -3.44 1.02 -13.61
N PHE A 63 -2.18 0.98 -14.06
CA PHE A 63 -1.75 1.58 -15.32
C PHE A 63 -2.40 0.91 -16.54
N ILE A 64 -2.53 -0.41 -16.58
CA ILE A 64 -3.23 -1.11 -17.66
C ILE A 64 -4.69 -0.68 -17.75
N VAL A 65 -5.39 -0.64 -16.62
CA VAL A 65 -6.80 -0.22 -16.56
C VAL A 65 -6.94 1.22 -17.04
N PHE A 66 -6.00 2.10 -16.67
CA PHE A 66 -5.97 3.47 -17.15
C PHE A 66 -5.84 3.58 -18.67
N VAL A 67 -4.88 2.86 -19.26
CA VAL A 67 -4.69 2.84 -20.72
C VAL A 67 -5.93 2.31 -21.44
N ARG A 68 -6.58 1.28 -20.90
CA ARG A 68 -7.84 0.76 -21.47
C ARG A 68 -8.97 1.79 -21.42
N CYS A 69 -9.15 2.46 -20.28
CA CYS A 69 -10.14 3.53 -20.16
C CYS A 69 -9.87 4.69 -21.12
N TRP A 70 -8.60 5.03 -21.34
CA TRP A 70 -8.19 6.09 -22.26
C TRP A 70 -8.52 5.75 -23.72
N LEU A 71 -8.15 4.56 -24.17
CA LEU A 71 -8.30 4.15 -25.56
C LEU A 71 -9.75 3.86 -25.94
N GLU A 72 -10.50 3.20 -25.06
CA GLU A 72 -11.79 2.60 -25.43
C GLU A 72 -12.98 3.53 -25.17
N TYR A 73 -12.96 4.32 -24.10
CA TYR A 73 -14.14 5.07 -23.67
C TYR A 73 -14.16 6.54 -24.07
N LYS A 74 -13.02 7.14 -24.46
CA LYS A 74 -12.84 8.61 -24.67
C LYS A 74 -13.43 9.51 -23.55
N ALA A 75 -13.85 8.91 -22.44
CA ALA A 75 -14.56 9.54 -21.33
C ALA A 75 -13.52 9.90 -20.27
N PHE A 76 -13.14 11.18 -20.26
CA PHE A 76 -11.91 11.61 -19.61
C PHE A 76 -12.02 11.84 -18.11
N LYS A 77 -13.15 12.38 -17.62
CA LYS A 77 -13.19 12.97 -16.26
C LYS A 77 -13.32 11.95 -15.12
N GLY A 78 -14.21 10.97 -15.26
CA GLY A 78 -14.50 9.99 -14.21
C GLY A 78 -13.35 9.02 -13.93
N PRO A 79 -12.92 8.20 -14.91
CA PRO A 79 -11.89 7.19 -14.69
C PRO A 79 -10.50 7.79 -14.41
N PHE A 80 -10.18 8.96 -14.96
CA PHE A 80 -8.92 9.65 -14.67
C PHE A 80 -8.83 10.10 -13.20
N SER A 81 -9.92 10.63 -12.65
CA SER A 81 -9.94 11.03 -11.23
C SER A 81 -9.75 9.83 -10.30
N LYS A 82 -10.37 8.68 -10.62
CA LYS A 82 -10.18 7.43 -9.86
C LYS A 82 -8.74 6.93 -9.95
N PHE A 83 -8.14 6.97 -11.14
CA PHE A 83 -6.74 6.59 -11.34
C PHE A 83 -5.78 7.43 -10.49
N ILE A 84 -5.94 8.76 -10.49
CA ILE A 84 -5.10 9.65 -9.69
C ILE A 84 -5.25 9.34 -8.20
N VAL A 85 -6.47 9.17 -7.70
CA VAL A 85 -6.71 8.93 -6.27
C VAL A 85 -6.13 7.58 -5.84
N ASN A 86 -6.35 6.52 -6.62
CA ASN A 86 -5.78 5.20 -6.34
C ASN A 86 -4.25 5.18 -6.47
N GLY A 87 -3.69 5.91 -7.44
CA GLY A 87 -2.24 6.06 -7.62
C GLY A 87 -1.61 6.83 -6.47
N MET A 88 -2.18 7.96 -6.04
CA MET A 88 -1.72 8.71 -4.87
C MET A 88 -1.75 7.86 -3.60
N ARG A 89 -2.82 7.08 -3.39
CA ARG A 89 -2.92 6.13 -2.27
C ARG A 89 -1.78 5.10 -2.30
N LEU A 90 -1.47 4.56 -3.47
CA LEU A 90 -0.38 3.58 -3.62
C LEU A 90 0.99 4.22 -3.35
N CYS A 91 1.22 5.45 -3.81
CA CYS A 91 2.43 6.21 -3.49
C CYS A 91 2.58 6.49 -1.98
N LEU A 92 1.48 6.79 -1.27
CA LEU A 92 1.48 6.98 0.18
C LEU A 92 1.81 5.69 0.94
N LEU A 93 1.29 4.55 0.49
CA LEU A 93 1.63 3.25 1.10
C LEU A 93 3.07 2.82 0.80
N LEU A 94 3.56 3.14 -0.39
CA LEU A 94 4.96 2.89 -0.77
C LEU A 94 5.92 3.76 0.06
N SER A 95 5.60 5.04 0.27
CA SER A 95 6.41 5.93 1.11
C SER A 95 6.40 5.47 2.57
N PHE A 96 5.24 5.08 3.09
CA PHE A 96 5.10 4.47 4.42
C PHE A 96 6.01 3.25 4.60
N THR A 97 5.92 2.30 3.66
CA THR A 97 6.72 1.07 3.70
C THR A 97 8.21 1.38 3.64
N SER A 98 8.61 2.36 2.81
CA SER A 98 10.01 2.78 2.71
C SER A 98 10.52 3.40 4.01
N MET A 99 9.69 4.19 4.70
CA MET A 99 10.04 4.76 6.01
C MET A 99 10.14 3.69 7.09
N ILE A 100 9.22 2.72 7.11
CA ILE A 100 9.30 1.57 8.03
C ILE A 100 10.55 0.77 7.78
N TYR A 101 10.85 0.44 6.52
CA TYR A 101 12.05 -0.32 6.15
C TYR A 101 13.31 0.34 6.73
N ARG A 102 13.49 1.65 6.50
CA ARG A 102 14.66 2.40 7.02
C ARG A 102 14.71 2.40 8.55
N LYS A 103 13.55 2.49 9.22
CA LYS A 103 13.49 2.48 10.69
C LYS A 103 13.80 1.09 11.27
N VAL A 104 13.32 0.03 10.64
CA VAL A 104 13.58 -1.37 11.05
C VAL A 104 15.03 -1.77 10.76
N GLU A 105 15.60 -1.34 9.64
CA GLU A 105 17.01 -1.53 9.33
C GLU A 105 17.90 -0.83 10.36
N GLY A 106 17.58 0.43 10.70
CA GLY A 106 18.28 1.18 11.75
C GLY A 106 18.14 0.59 13.16
N SER A 107 17.09 -0.18 13.47
CA SER A 107 16.95 -0.83 14.78
C SER A 107 17.59 -2.22 14.85
N ILE A 108 17.73 -2.93 13.72
CA ILE A 108 18.20 -4.32 13.68
C ILE A 108 19.68 -4.43 13.23
N GLU A 109 20.11 -3.66 12.24
CA GLU A 109 21.39 -3.90 11.54
C GLU A 109 22.50 -2.90 11.90
N THR A 110 22.20 -1.74 12.49
CA THR A 110 23.24 -0.74 12.74
C THR A 110 22.97 0.07 13.99
N ASN A 111 23.95 0.18 14.90
CA ASN A 111 24.02 1.22 15.94
C ASN A 111 24.24 2.62 15.31
N MET A 112 23.51 2.96 14.24
CA MET A 112 23.45 4.31 13.71
C MET A 112 22.69 5.17 14.71
N PRO A 113 23.07 6.45 14.91
CA PRO A 113 22.35 7.34 15.80
C PRO A 113 20.89 7.32 15.39
N GLU A 114 20.03 6.96 16.35
CA GLU A 114 18.59 6.79 16.16
C GLU A 114 18.11 7.82 15.16
N PHE A 115 17.57 7.36 14.03
CA PHE A 115 16.82 8.23 13.16
C PHE A 115 15.64 8.71 14.00
N ASN A 116 15.85 9.82 14.72
CA ASN A 116 14.98 10.42 15.74
C ASN A 116 13.83 11.14 15.06
N THR A 117 13.25 10.44 14.08
CA THR A 117 12.02 10.81 13.42
C THR A 117 10.91 10.27 14.31
N ASP A 118 10.12 11.19 14.86
CA ASP A 118 8.98 10.84 15.68
C ASP A 118 8.12 9.79 14.96
N TYR A 119 7.63 8.81 15.70
CA TYR A 119 6.73 7.78 15.16
C TYR A 119 5.57 8.40 14.38
N VAL A 120 5.13 9.58 14.80
CA VAL A 120 4.14 10.45 14.13
C VAL A 120 4.45 10.64 12.64
N PHE A 121 5.68 10.99 12.27
CA PHE A 121 6.04 11.22 10.86
C PHE A 121 6.07 9.94 10.04
N VAL A 122 6.43 8.81 10.65
CA VAL A 122 6.40 7.50 9.99
C VAL A 122 4.96 7.07 9.72
N PHE A 123 4.02 7.32 10.65
CA PHE A 123 2.62 6.95 10.49
C PHE A 123 1.78 7.95 9.69
N LEU A 124 2.32 9.14 9.40
CA LEU A 124 1.62 10.20 8.69
C LEU A 124 1.01 9.75 7.35
N PRO A 125 1.72 9.01 6.47
CA PRO A 125 1.13 8.55 5.21
C PRO A 125 -0.05 7.60 5.41
N VAL A 126 -0.04 6.78 6.48
CA VAL A 126 -1.16 5.89 6.82
C VAL A 126 -2.37 6.70 7.27
N TRP A 127 -2.17 7.71 8.12
CA TRP A 127 -3.28 8.58 8.52
C TRP A 127 -3.89 9.32 7.32
N VAL A 128 -3.06 9.80 6.40
CA VAL A 128 -3.55 10.40 5.15
C VAL A 128 -4.35 9.38 4.33
N THR A 129 -3.90 8.13 4.21
CA THR A 129 -4.68 7.09 3.52
C THR A 129 -6.00 6.74 4.23
N MET A 130 -6.03 6.78 5.56
CA MET A 130 -7.28 6.56 6.30
C MET A 130 -8.26 7.71 6.07
N CYS A 131 -7.81 8.95 6.11
CA CYS A 131 -8.64 10.11 5.80
C CYS A 131 -9.20 10.06 4.37
N THR A 132 -8.40 9.68 3.37
CA THR A 132 -8.88 9.57 1.99
C THR A 132 -9.94 8.48 1.84
N LEU A 133 -9.79 7.34 2.55
CA LEU A 133 -10.80 6.28 2.59
C LEU A 133 -12.09 6.75 3.27
N SER A 134 -12.01 7.47 4.39
CA SER A 134 -13.20 8.03 5.06
C SER A 134 -13.98 8.96 4.14
N VAL A 135 -13.29 9.84 3.41
CA VAL A 135 -13.93 10.74 2.43
C VAL A 135 -14.58 9.96 1.28
N GLN A 136 -13.95 8.88 0.80
CA GLN A 136 -14.51 8.03 -0.26
C GLN A 136 -15.78 7.31 0.20
N VAL A 137 -15.77 6.72 1.40
CA VAL A 137 -16.94 6.08 1.99
C VAL A 137 -18.10 7.08 2.09
N CYS A 138 -17.86 8.28 2.63
CA CYS A 138 -18.90 9.31 2.74
C CYS A 138 -19.50 9.71 1.38
N ARG A 139 -18.68 9.85 0.34
CA ARG A 139 -19.16 10.14 -1.02
C ARG A 139 -20.01 9.00 -1.59
N SER A 140 -19.62 7.75 -1.33
CA SER A 140 -20.35 6.57 -1.80
C SER A 140 -21.69 6.36 -1.10
N THR A 141 -21.85 6.81 0.16
CA THR A 141 -23.11 6.71 0.91
C THR A 141 -24.09 7.85 0.59
N SER A 142 -23.62 8.94 -0.03
CA SER A 142 -24.48 10.09 -0.40
C SER A 142 -25.26 9.92 -1.72
N HIS A 143 -25.20 8.73 -2.32
CA HIS A 143 -25.87 8.34 -3.56
C HIS A 143 -26.82 7.18 -3.31
#